data_AF-A0AAD6U7U6-F1
#
_entry.id   AF-A0AAD6U7U6-F1
#
_cell.length_a   1.000
_cell.length_b   1.000
_cell.length_c   1.000
_cell.angle_alpha   90.00
_cell.angle_beta   90.00
_cell.angle_gamma   90.00
#
_symmetry.space_group_name_H-M   'P 1'
#
loop_
_entity.id
_entity.type
_entity.pdbx_description
1 polymer ?
#
loop_
_entity_poly.entity_id
_entity_poly.type
_entity_poly.pdbx_seq_one_letter_code
_entity_poly.pdbx_strand_id
1 'polypeptide(L)'
;MAELSRLIPATASAFAWQTLLAIIFVPLQNEKYYDLGGAAGFVSTSVLALYYDSLKRKLIDGVPGPLPALSSFAPRQLLLTAAVALWAARIGTFLALRTHRTNGDKRFDNVRNNPKVFTIFWMIQGVWVWLCGLPIYAVNSLPPQNQPVLGPGDYAALALFAVSFLTEAVADAQKAAWRSAKDAKRHNEKFITGGLWSLSRHPNYVGEVGVWTALWALASGGLLTPSFPIEIAFTALSPLFSWLLVRMLSGVPFLEQVGDKHFEGDKKWEAYKETTPIFWPWGGKEDTRGGALSLF
;
A
#
# COMPACT_ATOMS: atom_id res chain seq x y z
N MET A 1 -16.13 21.76 -1.66
CA MET A 1 -17.10 20.66 -1.89
C MET A 1 -17.14 20.22 -3.35
N ALA A 2 -17.16 21.13 -4.34
CA ALA A 2 -17.16 20.76 -5.76
C ALA A 2 -15.94 19.92 -6.20
N GLU A 3 -14.76 20.16 -5.62
CA GLU A 3 -13.53 19.48 -6.07
C GLU A 3 -13.37 18.05 -5.51
N LEU A 4 -13.75 17.79 -4.25
CA LEU A 4 -13.82 16.41 -3.71
C LEU A 4 -14.81 15.52 -4.47
N SER A 5 -15.81 16.11 -5.16
CA SER A 5 -16.75 15.35 -5.98
C SER A 5 -16.07 14.64 -7.16
N ARG A 6 -14.90 15.11 -7.60
CA ARG A 6 -14.10 14.46 -8.64
C ARG A 6 -13.49 13.12 -8.20
N LEU A 7 -13.44 12.87 -6.89
CA LEU A 7 -12.99 11.59 -6.33
C LEU A 7 -14.11 10.55 -6.28
N ILE A 8 -15.38 10.95 -6.42
CA ILE A 8 -16.54 10.02 -6.39
C ILE A 8 -16.35 8.81 -7.33
N PRO A 9 -15.88 8.97 -8.58
CA PRO A 9 -15.66 7.83 -9.48
C PRO A 9 -14.60 6.86 -8.97
N ALA A 10 -13.49 7.38 -8.44
CA ALA A 10 -12.43 6.56 -7.88
C ALA A 10 -12.91 5.85 -6.61
N THR A 11 -13.65 6.54 -5.74
CA THR A 11 -14.31 5.95 -4.57
C THR A 11 -15.24 4.82 -5.00
N ALA A 12 -16.16 5.08 -5.92
CA ALA A 12 -17.11 4.09 -6.42
C ALA A 12 -16.38 2.88 -7.03
N SER A 13 -15.33 3.10 -7.82
CA SER A 13 -14.51 2.05 -8.41
C SER A 13 -13.82 1.18 -7.36
N ALA A 14 -13.18 1.78 -6.36
CA ALA A 14 -12.46 1.06 -5.30
C ALA A 14 -13.40 0.11 -4.55
N PHE A 15 -14.60 0.56 -4.19
CA PHE A 15 -15.58 -0.26 -3.48
C PHE A 15 -16.30 -1.24 -4.40
N ALA A 16 -16.73 -0.82 -5.60
CA ALA A 16 -17.42 -1.70 -6.55
C ALA A 16 -16.54 -2.89 -6.95
N TRP A 17 -15.25 -2.67 -7.18
CA TRP A 17 -14.31 -3.74 -7.47
C TRP A 17 -14.26 -4.78 -6.34
N GLN A 18 -14.12 -4.34 -5.09
CA GLN A 18 -14.09 -5.27 -3.95
C GLN A 18 -15.44 -5.94 -3.69
N THR A 19 -16.56 -5.24 -3.97
CA THR A 19 -17.89 -5.83 -3.89
C THR A 19 -18.06 -6.95 -4.91
N LEU A 20 -17.61 -6.75 -6.15
CA LEU A 20 -17.64 -7.80 -7.19
C LEU A 20 -16.84 -9.03 -6.76
N LEU A 21 -15.64 -8.83 -6.22
CA LEU A 21 -14.82 -9.93 -5.70
C LEU A 21 -15.47 -10.60 -4.50
N ALA A 22 -16.09 -9.85 -3.58
CA ALA A 22 -16.80 -10.40 -2.44
C ALA A 22 -17.99 -11.28 -2.88
N ILE A 23 -18.79 -10.83 -3.86
CA ILE A 23 -19.92 -11.60 -4.41
C ILE A 23 -19.46 -12.96 -4.95
N ILE A 24 -18.27 -13.02 -5.54
CA ILE A 24 -17.70 -14.26 -6.10
C ILE A 24 -17.08 -15.12 -5.00
N PHE A 25 -16.20 -14.55 -4.17
CA PHE A 25 -15.31 -15.32 -3.29
C PHE A 25 -15.87 -15.60 -1.90
N VAL A 26 -16.82 -14.79 -1.41
CA VAL A 26 -17.46 -15.04 -0.10
C VAL A 26 -18.30 -16.32 -0.13
N PRO A 27 -19.18 -16.58 -1.13
CA PRO A 27 -19.92 -17.84 -1.22
C PRO A 27 -18.98 -19.06 -1.40
N LEU A 28 -17.86 -18.85 -2.09
CA LEU A 28 -16.84 -19.89 -2.31
C LEU A 28 -15.91 -20.11 -1.12
N GLN A 29 -16.01 -19.27 -0.07
CA GLN A 29 -15.11 -19.27 1.09
C GLN A 29 -13.62 -19.29 0.70
N ASN A 30 -13.27 -18.57 -0.37
CA ASN A 30 -11.96 -18.65 -0.99
C ASN A 30 -11.17 -17.35 -0.79
N GLU A 31 -10.20 -17.38 0.11
CA GLU A 31 -9.34 -16.23 0.42
C GLU A 31 -8.13 -16.09 -0.52
N LYS A 32 -7.84 -17.08 -1.37
CA LYS A 32 -6.55 -17.17 -2.09
C LYS A 32 -6.28 -15.98 -3.00
N TYR A 33 -7.33 -15.33 -3.47
CA TYR A 33 -7.26 -14.18 -4.38
C TYR A 33 -7.45 -12.84 -3.69
N TYR A 34 -7.56 -12.80 -2.36
CA TYR A 34 -7.83 -11.56 -1.62
C TYR A 34 -6.78 -10.48 -1.89
N ASP A 35 -5.49 -10.80 -1.68
CA ASP A 35 -4.41 -9.82 -1.87
C ASP A 35 -4.24 -9.43 -3.36
N LEU A 36 -4.43 -10.38 -4.29
CA LEU A 36 -4.43 -10.12 -5.73
C LEU A 36 -5.59 -9.19 -6.15
N GLY A 37 -6.76 -9.41 -5.57
CA GLY A 37 -7.93 -8.57 -5.75
C GLY A 37 -7.69 -7.14 -5.27
N GLY A 38 -6.99 -6.99 -4.15
CA GLY A 38 -6.47 -5.72 -3.66
C GLY A 38 -5.54 -5.03 -4.66
N ALA A 39 -4.51 -5.73 -5.13
CA ALA A 39 -3.54 -5.21 -6.10
C ALA A 39 -4.21 -4.80 -7.41
N ALA A 40 -5.12 -5.62 -7.94
CA ALA A 40 -5.92 -5.29 -9.12
C ALA A 40 -6.81 -4.06 -8.88
N GLY A 41 -7.34 -3.90 -7.66
CA GLY A 41 -8.15 -2.75 -7.27
C GLY A 41 -7.40 -1.42 -7.32
N PHE A 42 -6.13 -1.40 -6.92
CA PHE A 42 -5.28 -0.21 -7.08
C PHE A 42 -5.11 0.16 -8.55
N VAL A 43 -4.74 -0.81 -9.40
CA VAL A 43 -4.51 -0.57 -10.83
C VAL A 43 -5.80 -0.14 -11.52
N SER A 44 -6.90 -0.87 -11.31
CA SER A 44 -8.18 -0.59 -11.96
C SER A 44 -8.73 0.77 -11.56
N THR A 45 -8.63 1.15 -10.28
CA THR A 45 -9.09 2.45 -9.80
C THR A 45 -8.23 3.59 -10.31
N SER A 46 -6.90 3.42 -10.37
CA SER A 46 -6.01 4.45 -10.92
C SER A 46 -6.23 4.67 -12.43
N VAL A 47 -6.41 3.59 -13.19
CA VAL A 47 -6.73 3.66 -14.63
C VAL A 47 -8.10 4.27 -14.84
N LEU A 48 -9.12 3.86 -14.07
CA LEU A 48 -10.45 4.47 -14.16
C LEU A 48 -10.39 5.96 -13.86
N ALA A 49 -9.69 6.38 -12.80
CA ALA A 49 -9.53 7.80 -12.48
C ALA A 49 -8.86 8.58 -13.62
N LEU A 50 -7.86 8.00 -14.28
CA LEU A 50 -7.13 8.63 -15.40
C LEU A 50 -8.00 8.81 -16.64
N TYR A 51 -8.87 7.85 -16.93
CA TYR A 51 -9.72 7.84 -18.13
C TYR A 51 -11.16 8.31 -17.88
N TYR A 52 -11.53 8.64 -16.63
CA TYR A 52 -12.94 8.83 -16.24
C TYR A 52 -13.65 9.88 -17.08
N ASP A 53 -13.04 11.05 -17.30
CA ASP A 53 -13.69 12.12 -18.07
C ASP A 53 -13.97 11.70 -19.53
N SER A 54 -13.05 10.93 -20.13
CA SER A 54 -13.23 10.41 -21.49
C SER A 54 -14.29 9.31 -21.53
N LEU A 55 -14.31 8.44 -20.51
CA LEU A 55 -15.32 7.38 -20.37
C LEU A 55 -16.72 7.97 -20.12
N LYS A 56 -16.84 8.96 -19.23
CA LYS A 56 -18.09 9.67 -18.96
C LYS A 56 -18.63 10.34 -20.22
N ARG A 57 -17.80 11.10 -20.92
CA ARG A 57 -18.20 11.78 -22.17
C ARG A 57 -18.72 10.79 -23.22
N LYS A 58 -18.06 9.63 -23.35
CA LYS A 58 -18.43 8.61 -24.32
C LYS A 58 -19.65 7.78 -23.92
N LEU A 59 -19.70 7.33 -22.67
CA LEU A 59 -20.68 6.35 -22.20
C LEU A 59 -21.95 6.99 -21.61
N ILE A 60 -21.83 8.17 -21.02
CA ILE A 60 -22.93 8.88 -20.35
C ILE A 60 -23.42 10.04 -21.22
N ASP A 61 -22.50 10.89 -21.68
CA ASP A 61 -22.87 12.09 -22.45
C ASP A 61 -23.06 11.79 -23.95
N GLY A 62 -22.81 10.56 -24.39
CA GLY A 62 -23.03 10.09 -25.76
C GLY A 62 -22.13 10.73 -26.82
N VAL A 63 -21.04 11.38 -26.41
CA VAL A 63 -20.10 12.05 -27.33
C VAL A 63 -19.13 11.02 -27.91
N PRO A 64 -19.20 10.72 -29.23
CA PRO A 64 -18.33 9.73 -29.84
C PRO A 64 -16.89 10.24 -29.89
N GLY A 65 -15.94 9.36 -29.60
CA GLY A 65 -14.51 9.64 -29.67
C GLY A 65 -13.66 8.43 -29.27
N PRO A 66 -12.40 8.37 -29.74
CA PRO A 66 -11.44 7.40 -29.23
C PRO A 66 -11.07 7.74 -27.78
N LEU A 67 -10.58 6.75 -27.04
CA LEU A 67 -9.93 7.03 -25.77
C LEU A 67 -8.61 7.79 -26.02
N PRO A 68 -8.25 8.74 -25.15
CA PRO A 68 -6.98 9.46 -25.26
C PRO A 68 -5.78 8.51 -25.27
N ALA A 69 -4.78 8.81 -26.08
CA ALA A 69 -3.51 8.09 -26.05
C ALA A 69 -2.74 8.43 -24.75
N LEU A 70 -1.82 7.55 -24.32
CA LEU A 70 -1.03 7.82 -23.10
C LEU A 70 -0.26 9.15 -23.19
N SER A 71 0.18 9.54 -24.38
CA SER A 71 0.90 10.81 -24.63
C SER A 71 0.07 12.08 -24.40
N SER A 72 -1.27 11.98 -24.28
CA SER A 72 -2.10 13.15 -23.99
C SER A 72 -2.27 13.43 -22.50
N PHE A 73 -1.80 12.55 -21.62
CA PHE A 73 -1.80 12.77 -20.18
C PHE A 73 -0.53 13.49 -19.72
N ALA A 74 -0.62 14.18 -18.58
CA ALA A 74 0.54 14.85 -18.01
C ALA A 74 1.57 13.81 -17.52
N PRO A 75 2.89 14.11 -17.61
CA PRO A 75 3.93 13.20 -17.13
C PRO A 75 3.71 12.72 -15.69
N ARG A 76 3.27 13.61 -14.80
CA ARG A 76 2.97 13.29 -13.38
C ARG A 76 1.87 12.23 -13.22
N GLN A 77 0.79 12.33 -14.01
CA GLN A 77 -0.31 11.36 -13.99
C GLN A 77 0.17 9.97 -14.41
N LEU A 78 0.97 9.92 -15.48
CA LEU A 78 1.57 8.67 -15.96
C LEU A 78 2.53 8.07 -14.95
N LEU A 79 3.41 8.90 -14.36
CA LEU A 79 4.38 8.46 -13.35
C LEU A 79 3.70 7.90 -12.09
N LEU A 80 2.69 8.58 -11.55
CA LEU A 80 1.93 8.10 -10.39
C LEU A 80 1.21 6.78 -10.70
N THR A 81 0.54 6.71 -11.84
CA THR A 81 -0.21 5.52 -12.28
C THR A 81 0.73 4.33 -12.54
N ALA A 82 1.89 4.58 -13.16
CA ALA A 82 2.91 3.56 -13.37
C ALA A 82 3.54 3.09 -12.06
N ALA A 83 3.86 4.01 -11.15
CA ALA A 83 4.47 3.70 -9.87
C ALA A 83 3.56 2.84 -8.98
N VAL A 84 2.27 3.18 -8.87
CA VAL A 84 1.31 2.33 -8.13
C VAL A 84 1.08 0.99 -8.84
N ALA A 85 1.10 0.93 -10.16
CA ALA A 85 1.00 -0.33 -10.90
C ALA A 85 2.21 -1.24 -10.69
N LEU A 86 3.43 -0.68 -10.68
CA LEU A 86 4.66 -1.41 -10.37
C LEU A 86 4.63 -1.94 -8.93
N TRP A 87 4.23 -1.10 -7.98
CA TRP A 87 4.06 -1.51 -6.58
C TRP A 87 3.01 -2.61 -6.42
N ALA A 88 1.83 -2.45 -7.02
CA ALA A 88 0.73 -3.42 -6.97
C ALA A 88 1.11 -4.76 -7.62
N ALA A 89 1.76 -4.73 -8.79
CA ALA A 89 2.23 -5.93 -9.47
C ALA A 89 3.24 -6.69 -8.60
N ARG A 90 4.18 -5.98 -7.97
CA ARG A 90 5.18 -6.56 -7.07
C ARG A 90 4.53 -7.21 -5.85
N ILE A 91 3.75 -6.46 -5.08
CA ILE A 91 3.19 -6.95 -3.82
C ILE A 91 2.12 -8.01 -4.05
N GLY A 92 1.26 -7.80 -5.06
CA GLY A 92 0.21 -8.74 -5.45
C GLY A 92 0.78 -10.08 -5.89
N THR A 93 1.83 -10.07 -6.73
CA THR A 93 2.50 -11.31 -7.16
C THR A 93 3.18 -12.01 -5.99
N PHE A 94 3.91 -11.27 -5.15
CA PHE A 94 4.60 -11.84 -4.00
C PHE A 94 3.63 -12.53 -3.03
N LEU A 95 2.52 -11.86 -2.71
CA LEU A 95 1.49 -12.39 -1.81
C LEU A 95 0.72 -13.56 -2.43
N ALA A 96 0.37 -13.49 -3.71
CA ALA A 96 -0.27 -14.61 -4.41
C ALA A 96 0.59 -15.87 -4.37
N LEU A 97 1.87 -15.76 -4.78
CA LEU A 97 2.80 -16.88 -4.77
C LEU A 97 2.97 -17.46 -3.37
N ARG A 98 2.98 -16.61 -2.33
CA ARG A 98 3.03 -17.05 -0.94
C ARG A 98 1.79 -17.85 -0.56
N THR A 99 0.60 -17.30 -0.79
CA THR A 99 -0.68 -17.92 -0.42
C THR A 99 -0.90 -19.26 -1.13
N HIS A 100 -0.46 -19.39 -2.39
CA HIS A 100 -0.48 -20.67 -3.11
C HIS A 100 0.48 -21.70 -2.50
N ARG A 101 1.68 -21.28 -2.04
CA ARG A 101 2.65 -22.17 -1.39
C ARG A 101 2.23 -22.62 0.00
N THR A 102 1.56 -21.76 0.77
CA THR A 102 1.10 -22.06 2.14
C THR A 102 -0.29 -22.67 2.19
N ASN A 103 -0.92 -22.93 1.04
CA ASN A 103 -2.29 -23.42 0.88
C ASN A 103 -3.34 -22.59 1.65
N GLY A 104 -3.22 -21.26 1.56
CA GLY A 104 -4.09 -20.31 2.25
C GLY A 104 -3.31 -19.32 3.12
N ASP A 105 -4.04 -18.35 3.65
CA ASP A 105 -3.50 -17.33 4.54
C ASP A 105 -4.19 -17.43 5.91
N LYS A 106 -3.37 -17.63 6.96
CA LYS A 106 -3.82 -17.82 8.34
C LYS A 106 -4.69 -16.69 8.87
N ARG A 107 -4.61 -15.49 8.27
CA ARG A 107 -5.50 -14.35 8.58
C ARG A 107 -6.98 -14.71 8.39
N PHE A 108 -7.29 -15.68 7.52
CA PHE A 108 -8.66 -16.01 7.13
C PHE A 108 -9.21 -17.32 7.72
N ASP A 109 -8.41 -18.09 8.47
CA ASP A 109 -8.81 -19.42 8.99
C ASP A 109 -10.14 -19.38 9.77
N ASN A 110 -10.36 -18.31 10.54
CA ASN A 110 -11.59 -18.09 11.33
C ASN A 110 -12.55 -17.06 10.69
N VAL A 111 -12.25 -16.58 9.49
CA VAL A 111 -13.00 -15.50 8.82
C VAL A 111 -13.83 -16.05 7.67
N ARG A 112 -13.24 -16.90 6.81
CA ARG A 112 -13.87 -17.35 5.55
C ARG A 112 -15.17 -18.13 5.74
N ASN A 113 -15.35 -18.77 6.89
CA ASN A 113 -16.54 -19.54 7.24
C ASN A 113 -17.72 -18.64 7.66
N ASN A 114 -17.49 -17.36 7.92
CA ASN A 114 -18.52 -16.39 8.29
C ASN A 114 -18.70 -15.37 7.16
N PRO A 115 -19.74 -15.49 6.32
CA PRO A 115 -19.93 -14.62 5.16
C PRO A 115 -19.98 -13.13 5.50
N LYS A 116 -20.53 -12.75 6.66
CA LYS A 116 -20.60 -11.35 7.09
C LYS A 116 -19.21 -10.80 7.39
N VAL A 117 -18.42 -11.52 8.19
CA VAL A 117 -17.06 -11.10 8.56
C VAL A 117 -16.16 -11.11 7.32
N PHE A 118 -16.28 -12.13 6.46
CA PHE A 118 -15.47 -12.19 5.24
C PHE A 118 -15.80 -11.04 4.27
N THR A 119 -17.08 -10.66 4.14
CA THR A 119 -17.48 -9.46 3.37
C THR A 119 -16.86 -8.18 3.94
N ILE A 120 -16.80 -8.04 5.28
CA ILE A 120 -16.15 -6.89 5.92
C ILE A 120 -14.67 -6.79 5.54
N PHE A 121 -13.95 -7.91 5.46
CA PHE A 121 -12.55 -7.91 5.00
C PHE A 121 -12.44 -7.34 3.58
N TRP A 122 -13.28 -7.77 2.63
CA TRP A 122 -13.29 -7.20 1.28
C TRP A 122 -13.57 -5.68 1.28
N MET A 123 -14.45 -5.20 2.15
CA MET A 123 -14.72 -3.76 2.27
C MET A 123 -13.55 -2.99 2.91
N ILE A 124 -12.85 -3.58 3.88
CA ILE A 124 -11.60 -3.04 4.43
C ILE A 124 -10.53 -2.95 3.33
N GLN A 125 -10.45 -3.94 2.43
CA GLN A 125 -9.58 -3.86 1.26
C GLN A 125 -9.92 -2.67 0.37
N GLY A 126 -11.22 -2.36 0.22
CA GLY A 126 -11.69 -1.20 -0.55
C GLY A 126 -11.27 0.12 0.10
N VAL A 127 -11.40 0.21 1.42
CA VAL A 127 -10.91 1.35 2.22
C VAL A 127 -9.40 1.52 2.04
N TRP A 128 -8.63 0.43 2.06
CA TRP A 128 -7.18 0.47 1.83
C TRP A 128 -6.85 1.00 0.42
N VAL A 129 -7.44 0.39 -0.62
CA VAL A 129 -7.25 0.82 -2.02
C VAL A 129 -7.60 2.30 -2.20
N TRP A 130 -8.67 2.75 -1.55
CA TRP A 130 -9.12 4.12 -1.62
C TRP A 130 -8.17 5.08 -0.90
N LEU A 131 -7.90 4.87 0.40
CA LEU A 131 -7.08 5.78 1.23
C LEU A 131 -5.65 5.89 0.73
N CYS A 132 -4.98 4.77 0.44
CA CYS A 132 -3.61 4.79 -0.06
C CYS A 132 -3.54 5.41 -1.46
N GLY A 133 -4.54 5.17 -2.31
CA GLY A 133 -4.58 5.65 -3.69
C GLY A 133 -4.99 7.13 -3.86
N LEU A 134 -5.51 7.78 -2.81
CA LEU A 134 -5.98 9.18 -2.82
C LEU A 134 -5.09 10.16 -3.63
N PRO A 135 -3.77 10.27 -3.40
CA PRO A 135 -2.92 11.20 -4.15
C PRO A 135 -2.91 10.93 -5.65
N ILE A 136 -2.97 9.66 -6.07
CA ILE A 136 -3.02 9.28 -7.49
C ILE A 136 -4.38 9.66 -8.08
N TYR A 137 -5.47 9.33 -7.39
CA TYR A 137 -6.82 9.62 -7.89
C TYR A 137 -7.08 11.12 -8.00
N ALA A 138 -6.58 11.91 -7.05
CA ALA A 138 -6.70 13.36 -7.08
C ALA A 138 -6.00 13.95 -8.32
N VAL A 139 -4.74 13.57 -8.58
CA VAL A 139 -3.99 14.06 -9.74
C VAL A 139 -4.58 13.56 -11.06
N ASN A 140 -5.03 12.31 -11.12
CA ASN A 140 -5.66 11.73 -12.30
C ASN A 140 -7.02 12.37 -12.63
N SER A 141 -7.72 12.92 -11.62
CA SER A 141 -9.00 13.63 -11.81
C SER A 141 -8.87 15.06 -12.34
N LEU A 142 -7.65 15.57 -12.46
CA LEU A 142 -7.37 16.91 -12.98
C LEU A 142 -7.12 16.87 -14.50
N PRO A 143 -7.58 17.88 -15.26
CA PRO A 143 -7.23 18.02 -16.66
C PRO A 143 -5.70 18.05 -16.85
N PRO A 144 -5.13 17.34 -17.83
CA PRO A 144 -3.68 17.31 -18.07
C PRO A 144 -3.07 18.70 -18.26
N GLN A 145 -3.82 19.64 -18.83
CA GLN A 145 -3.38 21.02 -19.09
C GLN A 145 -3.19 21.84 -17.81
N ASN A 146 -3.81 21.40 -16.70
CA ASN A 146 -3.71 22.07 -15.40
C ASN A 146 -2.53 21.53 -14.58
N GLN A 147 -1.79 20.55 -15.09
CA GLN A 147 -0.63 19.98 -14.39
C GLN A 147 0.62 20.82 -14.67
N PRO A 148 1.27 21.37 -13.64
CA PRO A 148 2.56 22.04 -13.79
C PRO A 148 3.63 21.09 -14.35
N VAL A 149 4.60 21.67 -15.06
CA VAL A 149 5.80 20.96 -15.51
C VAL A 149 6.52 20.34 -14.30
N LEU A 150 7.16 19.18 -14.50
CA LEU A 150 7.89 18.52 -13.43
C LEU A 150 9.04 19.40 -12.90
N GLY A 151 9.05 19.62 -11.59
CA GLY A 151 10.05 20.40 -10.88
C GLY A 151 11.01 19.52 -10.07
N PRO A 152 12.02 20.14 -9.41
CA PRO A 152 12.99 19.42 -8.57
C PRO A 152 12.36 18.54 -7.48
N GLY A 153 11.26 18.99 -6.88
CA GLY A 153 10.53 18.22 -5.87
C GLY A 153 9.97 16.89 -6.41
N ASP A 154 9.63 16.84 -7.70
CA ASP A 154 9.10 15.64 -8.35
C ASP A 154 10.17 14.59 -8.57
N TYR A 155 11.37 15.03 -8.97
CA TYR A 155 12.53 14.15 -9.08
C TYR A 155 12.97 13.64 -7.71
N ALA A 156 12.90 14.48 -6.66
CA ALA A 156 13.14 14.03 -5.29
C ALA A 156 12.11 12.99 -4.82
N ALA A 157 10.83 13.18 -5.14
CA ALA A 157 9.78 12.23 -4.85
C ALA A 157 9.94 10.90 -5.62
N LEU A 158 10.35 10.96 -6.90
CA LEU A 158 10.68 9.77 -7.69
C LEU A 158 11.90 9.02 -7.12
N ALA A 159 12.92 9.73 -6.68
CA ALA A 159 14.08 9.14 -6.01
C ALA A 159 13.66 8.46 -4.69
N LEU A 160 12.81 9.10 -3.90
CA LEU A 160 12.25 8.52 -2.69
C LEU A 160 11.45 7.25 -3.01
N PHE A 161 10.58 7.29 -4.03
CA PHE A 161 9.82 6.12 -4.49
C PHE A 161 10.76 4.97 -4.85
N ALA A 162 11.80 5.23 -5.65
CA ALA A 162 12.74 4.20 -6.07
C ALA A 162 13.47 3.56 -4.87
N VAL A 163 13.97 4.37 -3.94
CA VAL A 163 14.65 3.87 -2.72
C VAL A 163 13.69 3.08 -1.84
N SER A 164 12.46 3.58 -1.62
CA SER A 164 11.46 2.92 -0.80
C SER A 164 10.97 1.61 -1.41
N PHE A 165 10.68 1.60 -2.72
CA PHE A 165 10.31 0.40 -3.46
C PHE A 165 11.42 -0.65 -3.43
N LEU A 166 12.67 -0.25 -3.64
CA LEU A 166 13.82 -1.17 -3.56
C LEU A 166 14.04 -1.69 -2.15
N THR A 167 13.89 -0.85 -1.13
CA THR A 167 13.99 -1.26 0.28
C THR A 167 12.94 -2.33 0.60
N GLU A 168 11.69 -2.12 0.20
CA GLU A 168 10.61 -3.10 0.37
C GLU A 168 10.94 -4.41 -0.37
N ALA A 169 11.31 -4.31 -1.65
CA ALA A 169 11.61 -5.46 -2.49
C ALA A 169 12.77 -6.30 -1.94
N VAL A 170 13.88 -5.66 -1.56
CA VAL A 170 15.07 -6.31 -1.03
C VAL A 170 14.79 -6.91 0.35
N ALA A 171 14.06 -6.22 1.22
CA ALA A 171 13.73 -6.72 2.56
C ALA A 171 12.96 -8.05 2.51
N ASP A 172 11.93 -8.11 1.67
CA ASP A 172 11.14 -9.33 1.48
C ASP A 172 11.94 -10.42 0.76
N ALA A 173 12.78 -10.08 -0.23
CA ALA A 173 13.65 -11.03 -0.90
C ALA A 173 14.66 -11.66 0.09
N GLN A 174 15.27 -10.86 0.96
CA GLN A 174 16.14 -11.32 2.04
C GLN A 174 15.39 -12.26 2.98
N LYS A 175 14.18 -11.89 3.41
CA LYS A 175 13.34 -12.73 4.29
C LYS A 175 12.94 -14.04 3.63
N ALA A 176 12.57 -14.02 2.36
CA ALA A 176 12.20 -15.21 1.60
C ALA A 176 13.40 -16.15 1.41
N ALA A 177 14.57 -15.61 1.05
CA ALA A 177 15.81 -16.37 0.90
C ALA A 177 16.26 -17.00 2.23
N TRP A 178 16.20 -16.23 3.33
CA TRP A 178 16.50 -16.73 4.67
C TRP A 178 15.57 -17.87 5.08
N ARG A 179 14.25 -17.73 4.86
CA ARG A 179 13.29 -18.82 5.14
C ARG A 179 13.57 -20.07 4.31
N SER A 180 13.82 -19.90 3.01
CA SER A 180 14.15 -21.03 2.13
C SER A 180 15.45 -21.74 2.55
N ALA A 181 16.46 -20.99 3.01
CA ALA A 181 17.70 -21.57 3.54
C ALA A 181 17.47 -22.33 4.85
N LYS A 182 16.58 -21.82 5.73
CA LYS A 182 16.15 -22.52 6.94
C LYS A 182 15.43 -23.82 6.64
N ASP A 183 14.49 -23.81 5.70
CA ASP A 183 13.74 -25.01 5.27
C ASP A 183 14.68 -26.07 4.67
N ALA A 184 15.71 -25.62 3.94
CA ALA A 184 16.78 -26.46 3.43
C ALA A 184 17.84 -26.86 4.47
N LYS A 185 17.60 -26.58 5.76
CA LYS A 185 18.49 -26.87 6.90
C LYS A 185 19.92 -26.32 6.75
N ARG A 186 20.08 -25.20 6.05
CA ARG A 186 21.40 -24.55 5.85
C ARG A 186 21.84 -23.70 7.05
N HIS A 187 20.92 -23.34 7.94
CA HIS A 187 21.20 -22.68 9.21
C HIS A 187 20.09 -23.00 10.22
N ASN A 188 20.38 -22.79 11.51
CA ASN A 188 19.46 -23.05 12.63
C ASN A 188 19.01 -21.76 13.35
N GLU A 189 19.25 -20.60 12.74
CA GLU A 189 18.82 -19.31 13.29
C GLU A 189 17.30 -19.22 13.47
N LYS A 190 16.88 -18.62 14.59
CA LYS A 190 15.47 -18.53 14.97
C LYS A 190 14.72 -17.45 14.18
N PHE A 191 15.37 -16.32 13.91
CA PHE A 191 14.85 -15.17 13.17
C PHE A 191 15.97 -14.50 12.37
N ILE A 192 15.60 -13.72 11.35
CA ILE A 192 16.53 -12.98 10.49
C ILE A 192 16.99 -11.70 11.21
N THR A 193 18.31 -11.44 11.19
CA THR A 193 18.92 -10.22 11.75
C THR A 193 19.91 -9.55 10.81
N GLY A 194 20.16 -10.12 9.62
CA GLY A 194 21.14 -9.63 8.66
C GLY A 194 20.54 -8.79 7.53
N GLY A 195 21.39 -8.07 6.80
CA GLY A 195 20.97 -7.24 5.66
C GLY A 195 20.17 -6.02 6.12
N LEU A 196 19.04 -5.72 5.47
CA LEU A 196 18.19 -4.61 5.88
C LEU A 196 17.55 -4.85 7.27
N TRP A 197 17.43 -6.11 7.67
CA TRP A 197 16.89 -6.49 8.98
C TRP A 197 17.86 -6.14 10.13
N SER A 198 19.14 -5.86 9.88
CA SER A 198 20.04 -5.32 10.91
C SER A 198 19.88 -3.81 11.11
N LEU A 199 19.24 -3.11 10.16
CA LEU A 199 19.03 -1.67 10.22
C LEU A 199 17.68 -1.32 10.82
N SER A 200 16.65 -2.09 10.48
CA SER A 200 15.28 -1.94 10.97
C SER A 200 14.69 -3.33 11.19
N ARG A 201 13.92 -3.52 12.26
CA ARG A 201 13.21 -4.77 12.50
C ARG A 201 12.09 -5.04 11.49
N HIS A 202 11.61 -4.00 10.80
CA HIS A 202 10.55 -4.09 9.79
C HIS A 202 10.89 -3.26 8.54
N PRO A 203 11.98 -3.59 7.83
CA PRO A 203 12.48 -2.77 6.73
C PRO A 203 11.53 -2.79 5.51
N ASN A 204 10.77 -3.88 5.33
CA ASN A 204 9.73 -3.95 4.31
C ASN A 204 8.61 -2.94 4.55
N TYR A 205 8.20 -2.75 5.81
CA TYR A 205 7.20 -1.76 6.19
C TYR A 205 7.70 -0.31 6.11
N VAL A 206 8.99 -0.07 6.37
CA VAL A 206 9.63 1.22 6.08
C VAL A 206 9.53 1.54 4.58
N GLY A 207 9.83 0.55 3.73
CA GLY A 207 9.68 0.66 2.29
C GLY A 207 8.24 0.99 1.87
N GLU A 208 7.25 0.27 2.40
CA GLU A 208 5.84 0.50 2.09
C GLU A 208 5.38 1.92 2.47
N VAL A 209 5.65 2.38 3.70
CA VAL A 209 5.30 3.74 4.13
C VAL A 209 6.00 4.77 3.23
N GLY A 210 7.28 4.56 2.93
CA GLY A 210 8.05 5.43 2.05
C GLY A 210 7.49 5.50 0.62
N VAL A 211 6.96 4.39 0.08
CA VAL A 211 6.27 4.39 -1.23
C VAL A 211 5.06 5.32 -1.19
N TRP A 212 4.18 5.18 -0.19
CA TRP A 212 2.99 6.04 -0.11
C TRP A 212 3.34 7.50 0.15
N THR A 213 4.37 7.77 0.95
CA THR A 213 4.92 9.13 1.14
C THR A 213 5.47 9.70 -0.16
N ALA A 214 6.19 8.90 -0.96
CA ALA A 214 6.74 9.33 -2.24
C ALA A 214 5.64 9.63 -3.27
N LEU A 215 4.60 8.79 -3.35
CA LEU A 215 3.47 9.02 -4.25
C LEU A 215 2.67 10.27 -3.84
N TRP A 216 2.48 10.51 -2.55
CA TRP A 216 1.91 11.76 -2.07
C TRP A 216 2.79 12.97 -2.38
N ALA A 217 4.10 12.87 -2.17
CA ALA A 217 5.04 13.96 -2.47
C ALA A 217 5.04 14.28 -3.98
N LEU A 218 5.05 13.26 -4.85
CA LEU A 218 4.96 13.45 -6.30
C LEU A 218 3.59 14.01 -6.70
N ALA A 219 2.51 13.64 -6.03
CA ALA A 219 1.21 14.23 -6.28
C ALA A 219 1.15 15.70 -5.85
N SER A 220 1.84 16.07 -4.77
CA SER A 220 1.80 17.43 -4.23
C SER A 220 2.23 18.49 -5.25
N GLY A 221 3.24 18.23 -6.11
CA GLY A 221 3.65 19.16 -7.16
C GLY A 221 2.56 19.43 -8.22
N GLY A 222 1.58 18.54 -8.37
CA GLY A 222 0.43 18.70 -9.27
C GLY A 222 -0.81 19.27 -8.60
N LEU A 223 -0.81 19.32 -7.27
CA LEU A 223 -1.93 19.77 -6.43
C LEU A 223 -1.63 21.14 -5.78
N LEU A 224 -0.36 21.54 -5.64
CA LEU A 224 0.07 22.87 -5.19
C LEU A 224 -0.22 23.93 -6.25
N THR A 225 -1.49 24.19 -6.53
CA THR A 225 -1.91 25.38 -7.26
C THR A 225 -2.88 26.19 -6.40
N PRO A 226 -3.02 27.51 -6.62
CA PRO A 226 -3.90 28.37 -5.83
C PRO A 226 -5.36 27.90 -5.79
N SER A 227 -5.74 27.01 -6.70
CA SER A 227 -7.08 26.43 -6.81
C SER A 227 -7.32 25.19 -5.93
N PHE A 228 -6.30 24.57 -5.31
CA PHE A 228 -6.45 23.29 -4.59
C PHE A 228 -5.72 23.16 -3.23
N PRO A 229 -5.87 24.10 -2.27
CA PRO A 229 -5.18 24.01 -0.98
C PRO A 229 -5.73 22.92 -0.03
N ILE A 230 -7.02 22.54 -0.12
CA ILE A 230 -7.66 21.58 0.80
C ILE A 230 -7.38 20.13 0.39
N GLU A 231 -7.17 19.89 -0.90
CA GLU A 231 -7.01 18.59 -1.52
C GLU A 231 -5.65 17.96 -1.18
N ILE A 232 -4.61 18.77 -0.99
CA ILE A 232 -3.29 18.30 -0.55
C ILE A 232 -3.34 17.77 0.88
N ALA A 233 -4.02 18.51 1.76
CA ALA A 233 -4.23 18.09 3.15
C ALA A 233 -5.05 16.80 3.20
N PHE A 234 -6.06 16.66 2.34
CA PHE A 234 -6.85 15.44 2.25
C PHE A 234 -6.05 14.24 1.70
N THR A 235 -5.23 14.45 0.67
CA THR A 235 -4.41 13.36 0.10
C THR A 235 -3.26 12.92 1.02
N ALA A 236 -2.86 13.75 2.00
CA ALA A 236 -1.92 13.36 3.05
C ALA A 236 -2.46 12.25 3.96
N LEU A 237 -3.78 11.98 3.92
CA LEU A 237 -4.37 10.80 4.56
C LEU A 237 -3.75 9.49 4.04
N SER A 238 -3.24 9.44 2.81
CA SER A 238 -2.60 8.24 2.25
C SER A 238 -1.36 7.78 3.05
N PRO A 239 -0.28 8.58 3.14
CA PRO A 239 0.90 8.18 3.91
C PRO A 239 0.63 8.08 5.40
N LEU A 240 -0.27 8.93 5.95
CA LEU A 240 -0.66 8.86 7.35
C LEU A 240 -1.41 7.55 7.67
N PHE A 241 -2.34 7.15 6.81
CA PHE A 241 -3.06 5.89 6.94
C PHE A 241 -2.12 4.70 6.86
N SER A 242 -1.22 4.66 5.86
CA SER A 242 -0.23 3.57 5.76
C SER A 242 0.66 3.51 7.00
N TRP A 243 1.16 4.64 7.48
CA TRP A 243 1.98 4.68 8.70
C TRP A 243 1.19 4.20 9.93
N LEU A 244 0.00 4.74 10.19
CA LEU A 244 -0.85 4.35 11.32
C LEU A 244 -1.22 2.86 11.25
N LEU A 245 -1.63 2.40 10.07
CA LEU A 245 -2.05 1.02 9.87
C LEU A 245 -0.90 0.06 10.14
N VAL A 246 0.31 0.34 9.68
CA VAL A 246 1.45 -0.57 9.81
C VAL A 246 2.20 -0.43 11.15
N ARG A 247 2.20 0.75 11.78
CA ARG A 247 2.85 0.96 13.09
C ARG A 247 1.95 0.68 14.27
N MET A 248 0.65 0.93 14.16
CA MET A 248 -0.24 0.97 15.33
C MET A 248 -1.35 -0.08 15.29
N LEU A 249 -1.92 -0.37 14.12
CA LEU A 249 -3.13 -1.21 14.03
C LEU A 249 -2.84 -2.64 13.56
N SER A 250 -1.86 -2.79 12.68
CA SER A 250 -1.54 -4.04 11.99
C SER A 250 -0.05 -4.12 11.71
N GLY A 251 0.44 -5.26 11.22
CA GLY A 251 1.86 -5.40 10.87
C GLY A 251 2.74 -5.42 12.11
N VAL A 252 3.35 -4.28 12.48
CA VAL A 252 4.39 -4.20 13.52
C VAL A 252 3.89 -4.71 14.88
N PRO A 253 2.79 -4.22 15.48
CA PRO A 253 2.45 -4.61 16.85
C PRO A 253 2.16 -6.11 16.95
N PHE A 254 1.44 -6.66 15.98
CA PHE A 254 1.13 -8.08 15.92
C PHE A 254 2.40 -8.94 15.73
N LEU A 255 3.29 -8.56 14.83
CA LEU A 255 4.53 -9.31 14.59
C LEU A 255 5.49 -9.25 15.79
N GLU A 256 5.57 -8.12 16.47
CA GLU A 256 6.36 -7.98 17.70
C GLU A 256 5.76 -8.84 18.83
N GLN A 257 4.43 -8.85 19.01
CA GLN A 257 3.76 -9.74 19.99
C GLN A 257 4.05 -11.22 19.73
N VAL A 258 3.93 -11.63 18.47
CA VAL A 258 4.19 -13.01 18.07
C VAL A 258 5.67 -13.35 18.29
N GLY A 259 6.59 -12.42 17.96
CA GLY A 259 8.02 -12.58 18.21
C GLY A 259 8.31 -12.74 19.69
N ASP A 260 7.81 -11.85 20.54
CA ASP A 260 8.01 -11.86 21.99
C ASP A 260 7.49 -13.15 22.62
N LYS A 261 6.31 -13.61 22.21
CA LYS A 261 5.75 -14.89 22.69
C LYS A 261 6.55 -16.10 22.22
N HIS A 262 7.11 -16.06 21.00
CA HIS A 262 7.80 -17.22 20.41
C HIS A 262 9.27 -17.31 20.83
N PHE A 263 9.88 -16.18 21.19
CA PHE A 263 11.29 -16.06 21.57
C PHE A 263 11.47 -15.58 23.01
N GLU A 264 10.47 -15.78 23.86
CA GLU A 264 10.51 -15.45 25.28
C GLU A 264 11.73 -16.09 25.95
N GLY A 265 12.53 -15.27 26.65
CA GLY A 265 13.77 -15.68 27.30
C GLY A 265 14.97 -15.94 26.38
N ASP A 266 14.86 -15.65 25.07
CA ASP A 266 15.99 -15.73 24.15
C ASP A 266 16.83 -14.45 24.18
N LYS A 267 18.02 -14.54 24.77
CA LYS A 267 18.98 -13.42 24.86
C LYS A 267 19.31 -12.79 23.50
N LYS A 268 19.28 -13.54 22.40
CA LYS A 268 19.54 -12.98 21.06
C LYS A 268 18.37 -12.14 20.57
N TRP A 269 17.13 -12.51 20.92
CA TRP A 269 15.94 -11.75 20.57
C TRP A 269 15.91 -10.42 21.32
N GLU A 270 16.18 -10.46 22.62
CA GLU A 270 16.29 -9.27 23.48
C GLU A 270 17.37 -8.31 22.95
N ALA A 271 18.60 -8.81 22.74
CA ALA A 271 19.70 -8.01 22.20
C ALA A 271 19.38 -7.41 20.81
N TYR A 272 18.64 -8.15 19.97
CA TYR A 272 18.22 -7.64 18.66
C TYR A 272 17.22 -6.49 18.78
N LYS A 273 16.24 -6.55 19.70
CA LYS A 273 15.30 -5.46 19.96
C LYS A 273 15.99 -4.22 20.54
N GLU A 274 17.00 -4.41 21.39
CA GLU A 274 17.79 -3.33 21.99
C GLU A 274 18.71 -2.61 21.00
N THR A 275 19.23 -3.34 20.02
CA THR A 275 20.20 -2.80 19.06
C THR A 275 19.56 -2.30 17.77
N THR A 276 18.42 -2.89 17.38
CA THR A 276 17.78 -2.63 16.09
C THR A 276 16.44 -1.88 16.28
N PRO A 277 16.30 -0.65 15.75
CA PRO A 277 15.06 0.11 15.86
C PRO A 277 13.92 -0.57 15.09
N ILE A 278 12.67 -0.26 15.46
CA ILE A 278 11.51 -0.80 14.75
C ILE A 278 11.54 -0.33 13.30
N PHE A 279 11.59 0.98 13.09
CA PHE A 279 11.69 1.65 11.80
C PHE A 279 12.96 2.51 11.79
N TRP A 280 13.79 2.37 10.75
CA TRP A 280 14.96 3.20 10.52
C TRP A 280 14.75 4.02 9.23
N PRO A 281 15.13 5.31 9.18
CA PRO A 281 15.73 6.11 10.26
C PRO A 281 14.73 6.69 11.27
N TRP A 282 13.44 6.38 11.12
CA TRP A 282 12.37 6.99 11.92
C TRP A 282 11.73 5.98 12.89
N GLY A 283 12.17 5.92 14.13
CA GLY A 283 11.52 5.07 15.13
C GLY A 283 12.42 4.65 16.29
N GLY A 284 11.85 4.62 17.49
CA GLY A 284 12.54 4.15 18.68
C GLY A 284 12.83 2.64 18.65
N LYS A 285 13.71 2.23 19.56
CA LYS A 285 14.03 0.83 19.85
C LYS A 285 12.96 0.15 20.73
N GLU A 286 12.12 0.93 21.41
CA GLU A 286 11.09 0.39 22.30
C GLU A 286 9.75 0.17 21.59
N ASP A 287 9.09 -0.92 21.96
CA ASP A 287 7.65 -1.12 21.74
C ASP A 287 6.95 -0.27 22.80
N THR A 288 6.18 0.74 22.39
CA THR A 288 5.41 1.61 23.31
C THR A 288 4.21 0.87 23.90
N ARG A 289 4.45 -0.26 24.57
CA ARG A 289 3.42 -1.02 25.28
C ARG A 289 3.78 -1.15 26.74
N GLY A 290 3.31 -0.16 27.48
CA GLY A 290 3.37 -0.09 28.94
C GLY A 290 2.97 1.26 29.53
N GLY A 291 3.01 2.34 28.74
CA GLY A 291 2.53 3.66 29.14
C GLY A 291 1.31 4.05 28.33
N ALA A 292 0.27 4.52 29.02
CA ALA A 292 -0.87 5.18 28.42
C ALA A 292 -0.43 6.18 27.33
N LEU A 293 -1.31 6.37 26.34
CA LEU A 293 -1.48 7.64 25.65
C LEU A 293 -1.20 8.79 26.63
N SER A 294 0.00 9.36 26.54
CA SER A 294 0.33 10.65 27.07
C SER A 294 0.92 11.40 25.88
N LEU A 295 0.19 12.45 25.47
CA LEU A 295 0.40 13.29 24.29
C LEU A 295 -0.10 12.61 22.99
N PHE A 296 -1.38 12.66 22.62
CA PHE A 296 -2.44 13.67 22.80
C PHE A 296 -3.79 13.01 23.08
#